data_AF-A0AAN8YH48-F1
#
_entry.id   AF-A0AAN8YH48-F1
#
_cell.length_a   1.000
_cell.length_b   1.000
_cell.length_c   1.000
_cell.angle_alpha   90.00
_cell.angle_beta   90.00
_cell.angle_gamma   90.00
#
_symmetry.space_group_name_H-M   'P 1'
#
loop_
_entity.id
_entity.type
_entity.pdbx_description
1 polymer ?
#
loop_
_entity_poly.entity_id
_entity_poly.type
_entity_poly.pdbx_seq_one_letter_code
_entity_poly.pdbx_strand_id
1 'polypeptide(L)'
;MGTHKQVIHGLVKGRGSDMIFDLRMFYDLHICLDRRDMSYDLNQYNMRCRQPWLVMDDFNFILHVEDIIVGSQVWETELRDFKQCLLETRSTELKIVGRNYTWTNGHTYSSIDKALVNVMQLQSWTHLECNILDPRFSNHSHLCVTIEVMENARPKPFRFFKYLANHPKFMQTVENN
;
A
#
# COMPACT_ATOMS: atom_id res chain seq x y z
N MET A 1 -10.66 25.09 17.13
CA MET A 1 -10.56 25.09 15.65
C MET A 1 -10.84 23.67 15.21
N GLY A 2 -11.89 23.45 14.41
CA GLY A 2 -12.20 22.11 13.92
C GLY A 2 -11.11 21.65 12.97
N THR A 3 -10.44 20.56 13.30
CA THR A 3 -9.57 19.84 12.36
C THR A 3 -10.46 19.15 11.34
N HIS A 4 -10.23 19.44 10.06
CA HIS A 4 -10.96 18.81 8.98
C HIS A 4 -10.15 17.61 8.50
N LYS A 5 -10.64 16.39 8.77
CA LYS A 5 -10.16 15.16 8.13
C LYS A 5 -9.99 15.39 6.64
N GLN A 6 -8.77 15.25 6.14
CA GLN A 6 -8.51 15.28 4.70
C GLN A 6 -8.45 13.86 4.20
N VAL A 7 -9.32 13.54 3.24
CA VAL A 7 -9.37 12.20 2.63
C VAL A 7 -9.27 12.37 1.13
N ILE A 8 -8.24 11.79 0.54
CA ILE A 8 -8.14 11.60 -0.90
C ILE A 8 -8.67 10.19 -1.18
N HIS A 9 -9.69 10.10 -2.01
CA HIS A 9 -10.23 8.81 -2.40
C HIS A 9 -10.58 8.76 -3.89
N GLY A 10 -10.53 7.57 -4.47
CA GLY A 10 -10.85 7.39 -5.87
C GLY A 10 -10.89 5.93 -6.29
N LEU A 11 -11.54 5.67 -7.42
CA LEU A 11 -11.58 4.35 -8.02
C LEU A 11 -10.37 4.17 -8.95
N VAL A 12 -9.56 3.15 -8.67
CA VAL A 12 -8.43 2.74 -9.51
C VAL A 12 -8.88 1.63 -10.45
N LYS A 13 -8.62 1.79 -11.75
CA LYS A 13 -8.86 0.79 -12.78
C LYS A 13 -7.55 0.41 -13.46
N GLY A 14 -7.20 -0.87 -13.39
CA GLY A 14 -6.00 -1.40 -14.04
C GLY A 14 -6.13 -1.34 -15.57
N ARG A 15 -5.10 -0.83 -16.23
CA ARG A 15 -5.08 -0.73 -17.70
C ARG A 15 -4.86 -2.11 -18.30
N GLY A 16 -5.83 -2.63 -19.04
CA GLY A 16 -5.73 -3.94 -19.70
C GLY A 16 -6.12 -5.14 -18.82
N SER A 17 -6.55 -4.89 -17.59
CA SER A 17 -7.07 -5.88 -16.65
C SER A 17 -8.49 -5.53 -16.23
N ASP A 18 -9.24 -6.50 -15.70
CA ASP A 18 -10.53 -6.26 -15.05
C ASP A 18 -10.40 -5.78 -13.59
N MET A 19 -9.16 -5.50 -13.14
CA MET A 19 -8.88 -4.98 -11.81
C MET A 19 -9.53 -3.62 -11.59
N ILE A 20 -10.37 -3.53 -10.57
CA ILE A 20 -10.98 -2.30 -10.09
C ILE A 20 -10.96 -2.33 -8.56
N PHE A 21 -10.51 -1.25 -7.92
CA PHE A 21 -10.56 -1.09 -6.46
C PHE A 21 -10.66 0.37 -6.05
N ASP A 22 -11.20 0.63 -4.87
CA ASP A 22 -11.22 1.96 -4.24
C ASP A 22 -9.89 2.18 -3.50
N LEU A 23 -9.22 3.29 -3.78
CA LEU A 23 -8.05 3.73 -3.05
C LEU A 23 -8.46 4.87 -2.13
N ARG A 24 -8.02 4.79 -0.87
CA ARG A 24 -8.18 5.87 0.10
C ARG A 24 -6.85 6.19 0.75
N MET A 25 -6.59 7.48 0.86
CA MET A 25 -5.49 8.06 1.61
C MET A 25 -6.08 9.07 2.58
N PHE A 26 -5.89 8.82 3.86
CA PHE A 26 -6.30 9.74 4.90
C PHE A 26 -5.11 10.66 5.21
N TYR A 27 -5.39 11.79 5.86
CA TYR A 27 -4.40 12.67 6.43
C TYR A 27 -5.10 13.43 7.58
N ASP A 28 -4.83 13.05 8.83
CA ASP A 28 -5.36 13.78 10.00
C ASP A 28 -4.51 13.65 11.27
N LEU A 29 -4.79 14.54 12.23
CA LEU A 29 -3.97 14.89 13.37
C LEU A 29 -4.19 14.00 14.63
N HIS A 30 -3.48 12.88 14.69
CA HIS A 30 -2.72 12.38 15.87
C HIS A 30 -3.36 12.22 17.27
N ILE A 31 -4.68 12.18 17.49
CA ILE A 31 -5.23 11.86 18.83
C ILE A 31 -5.98 10.52 18.90
N CYS A 32 -6.01 9.92 20.10
CA CYS A 32 -6.71 8.65 20.36
C CYS A 32 -8.21 8.69 19.98
N LEU A 33 -8.83 9.87 20.00
CA LEU A 33 -10.20 10.06 19.52
C LEU A 33 -10.31 9.80 18.00
N ASP A 34 -9.37 10.33 17.22
CA ASP A 34 -9.36 10.14 15.76
C ASP A 34 -9.12 8.67 15.37
N ARG A 35 -8.45 7.89 16.22
CA ARG A 35 -8.29 6.43 16.02
C ARG A 35 -9.61 5.69 16.06
N ARG A 36 -10.48 6.03 17.02
CA ARG A 36 -11.82 5.43 17.11
C ARG A 36 -12.70 5.87 15.95
N ASP A 37 -12.59 7.13 15.56
CA ASP A 37 -13.35 7.65 14.43
C ASP A 37 -12.89 7.03 13.11
N MET A 38 -11.59 6.84 12.90
CA MET A 38 -11.07 6.11 11.74
C MET A 38 -11.51 4.65 11.72
N SER A 39 -11.49 3.97 12.87
CA SER A 39 -12.01 2.60 12.98
C SER A 39 -13.49 2.54 12.60
N TYR A 40 -14.27 3.49 13.09
CA TYR A 40 -15.68 3.62 12.73
C TYR A 40 -15.85 3.90 11.24
N ASP A 41 -15.08 4.84 10.67
CA ASP A 41 -15.14 5.20 9.25
C ASP A 41 -14.78 4.00 8.35
N LEU A 42 -13.73 3.24 8.69
CA LEU A 42 -13.33 2.01 8.00
C LEU A 42 -14.43 0.94 8.08
N ASN A 43 -15.07 0.78 9.24
CA ASN A 43 -16.16 -0.20 9.41
C ASN A 43 -17.41 0.20 8.61
N GLN A 44 -17.84 1.45 8.71
CA GLN A 44 -18.96 1.97 7.93
C GLN A 44 -18.69 1.85 6.42
N TYR A 45 -17.45 2.07 6.01
CA TYR A 45 -17.04 1.89 4.63
C TYR A 45 -17.07 0.41 4.22
N ASN A 46 -16.50 -0.49 5.01
CA ASN A 46 -16.50 -1.93 4.74
C ASN A 46 -17.93 -2.51 4.64
N MET A 47 -18.88 -1.99 5.42
CA MET A 47 -20.29 -2.38 5.34
C MET A 47 -20.97 -1.93 4.04
N ARG A 48 -20.54 -0.81 3.45
CA ARG A 48 -21.16 -0.20 2.27
C ARG A 48 -20.46 -0.57 0.97
N CYS A 49 -19.15 -0.77 1.01
CA CYS A 49 -18.34 -1.04 -0.15
C CYS A 49 -18.37 -2.53 -0.50
N ARG A 50 -18.90 -2.82 -1.69
CA ARG A 50 -18.86 -4.17 -2.27
C ARG A 50 -17.63 -4.41 -3.12
N GLN A 51 -16.84 -3.37 -3.36
CA GLN A 51 -15.64 -3.44 -4.18
C GLN A 51 -14.41 -3.68 -3.31
N PRO A 52 -13.35 -4.27 -3.89
CA PRO A 52 -12.01 -4.16 -3.37
C PRO A 52 -11.64 -2.75 -2.91
N TRP A 53 -11.01 -2.60 -1.75
CA TRP A 53 -10.39 -1.36 -1.30
C TRP A 53 -8.97 -1.51 -0.77
N LEU A 54 -8.18 -0.46 -0.94
CA LEU A 54 -6.84 -0.28 -0.40
C LEU A 54 -6.82 1.06 0.35
N VAL A 55 -6.40 1.02 1.61
CA VAL A 55 -6.21 2.20 2.44
C VAL A 55 -4.71 2.36 2.70
N MET A 56 -4.15 3.53 2.45
CA MET A 56 -2.76 3.85 2.75
C MET A 56 -2.73 5.15 3.54
N ASP A 57 -2.04 5.17 4.68
CA ASP A 57 -1.99 6.35 5.52
C ASP A 57 -0.74 6.38 6.42
N ASP A 58 -0.36 7.57 6.86
CA ASP A 58 0.47 7.79 8.04
C ASP A 58 -0.40 7.65 9.29
N PHE A 59 -0.62 6.41 9.67
CA PHE A 59 -1.54 6.13 10.75
C PHE A 59 -1.03 6.55 12.14
N ASN A 60 0.26 6.88 12.28
CA ASN A 60 0.89 7.19 13.57
C ASN A 60 0.59 6.13 14.66
N PHE A 61 0.45 4.86 14.27
CA PHE A 61 0.29 3.74 15.19
C PHE A 61 1.28 2.63 14.94
N ILE A 62 1.53 1.91 16.02
CA ILE A 62 2.24 0.65 16.07
C ILE A 62 1.17 -0.44 15.96
N LEU A 63 1.35 -1.41 15.06
CA LEU A 63 0.47 -2.57 14.93
C LEU A 63 1.11 -3.81 15.56
N HIS A 64 2.43 -3.89 15.46
CA HIS A 64 3.28 -4.94 15.97
C HIS A 64 4.33 -4.35 16.90
N VAL A 65 4.74 -5.05 17.96
CA VAL A 65 5.79 -4.54 18.86
C VAL A 65 7.09 -4.32 18.07
N GLU A 66 7.31 -5.14 17.05
CA GLU A 66 8.40 -5.10 16.09
C GLU A 66 8.37 -3.86 15.17
N ASP A 67 7.25 -3.13 15.11
CA ASP A 67 7.17 -1.86 14.40
C ASP A 67 8.03 -0.77 15.07
N ILE A 68 8.54 -0.99 16.29
CA ILE A 68 9.52 -0.11 16.94
C ILE A 68 10.89 -0.77 16.86
N ILE A 69 11.77 -0.20 16.04
CA ILE A 69 13.14 -0.72 15.86
C ILE A 69 14.10 -0.07 16.84
N VAL A 70 13.93 1.24 17.05
CA VAL A 70 14.68 2.01 18.04
C VAL A 70 13.70 2.97 18.71
N GLY A 71 13.67 3.01 20.03
CA GLY A 71 12.79 3.88 20.80
C GLY A 71 12.20 3.21 22.03
N SER A 72 11.21 3.85 22.64
CA SER A 72 10.47 3.31 23.78
C SER A 72 9.62 2.11 23.36
N GLN A 73 9.61 1.06 24.19
CA GLN A 73 8.72 -0.07 23.98
C GLN A 73 7.25 0.35 24.14
N VAL A 74 6.40 -0.30 23.36
CA VAL A 74 4.94 -0.20 23.43
C VAL A 74 4.40 -1.54 23.92
N TRP A 75 3.35 -1.48 24.74
CA TRP A 75 2.72 -2.67 25.33
C TRP A 75 1.62 -3.20 24.41
N GLU A 76 1.45 -4.52 24.34
CA GLU A 76 0.40 -5.14 23.51
C GLU A 76 -1.02 -4.63 23.83
N THR A 77 -1.26 -4.22 25.07
CA THR A 77 -2.53 -3.62 25.50
C THR A 77 -2.86 -2.33 24.73
N GLU A 78 -1.84 -1.56 24.34
CA GLU A 78 -2.00 -0.32 23.57
C GLU A 78 -2.30 -0.59 22.09
N LEU A 79 -2.00 -1.81 21.61
CA LEU A 79 -2.24 -2.24 20.23
C LEU A 79 -3.63 -2.86 20.03
N ARG A 80 -4.31 -3.21 21.13
CA ARG A 80 -5.54 -4.04 21.12
C ARG A 80 -6.67 -3.41 20.31
N ASP A 81 -6.93 -2.13 20.51
CA ASP A 81 -8.08 -1.45 19.89
C ASP A 81 -7.95 -1.44 18.37
N PHE A 82 -6.75 -1.21 17.85
CA PHE A 82 -6.53 -1.17 16.41
C PHE A 82 -6.53 -2.58 15.79
N LYS A 83 -5.95 -3.58 16.46
CA LYS A 83 -6.08 -4.98 16.04
C LYS A 83 -7.56 -5.41 16.00
N GLN A 84 -8.35 -4.98 16.97
CA GLN A 84 -9.79 -5.25 17.00
C GLN A 84 -10.52 -4.56 15.84
N CYS A 85 -10.17 -3.31 15.50
CA CYS A 85 -10.65 -2.63 14.30
C CYS A 85 -10.36 -3.44 13.01
N LEU A 86 -9.12 -3.91 12.82
CA LEU A 86 -8.77 -4.71 11.65
C LEU A 86 -9.61 -5.99 11.57
N LEU A 87 -9.85 -6.65 12.70
CA LEU A 87 -10.70 -7.84 12.78
C LEU A 87 -12.16 -7.54 12.41
N GLU A 88 -12.75 -6.48 12.97
CA GLU A 88 -14.14 -6.07 12.71
C GLU A 88 -14.36 -5.67 11.25
N THR A 89 -13.39 -4.96 10.68
CA THR A 89 -13.40 -4.52 9.28
C THR A 89 -12.96 -5.62 8.31
N ARG A 90 -12.57 -6.80 8.81
CA ARG A 90 -11.99 -7.91 8.03
C ARG A 90 -10.89 -7.40 7.09
N SER A 91 -10.00 -6.59 7.65
CA SER A 91 -8.87 -6.01 6.95
C SER A 91 -7.55 -6.49 7.52
N THR A 92 -6.49 -6.37 6.74
CA THR A 92 -5.16 -6.81 7.09
C THR A 92 -4.11 -5.88 6.51
N GLU A 93 -2.97 -5.78 7.19
CA GLU A 93 -1.81 -5.07 6.67
C GLU A 93 -1.21 -5.86 5.50
N LEU A 94 -0.82 -5.13 4.45
CA LEU A 94 -0.06 -5.72 3.36
C LEU A 94 1.29 -6.19 3.85
N LYS A 95 1.76 -7.31 3.29
CA LYS A 95 3.11 -7.79 3.52
C LYS A 95 4.11 -6.68 3.17
N ILE A 96 4.89 -6.28 4.17
CA ILE A 96 5.95 -5.30 4.01
C ILE A 96 7.21 -5.98 3.45
N VAL A 97 7.86 -5.33 2.49
CA VAL A 97 9.17 -5.71 1.95
C VAL A 97 10.10 -4.49 1.89
N GLY A 98 11.41 -4.72 1.84
CA GLY A 98 12.40 -3.65 1.80
C GLY A 98 12.87 -3.24 3.20
N ARG A 99 12.73 -1.96 3.55
CA ARG A 99 13.07 -1.48 4.90
C ARG A 99 12.09 -2.00 5.95
N ASN A 100 12.49 -1.88 7.21
CA ASN A 100 11.71 -2.29 8.38
C ASN A 100 11.08 -1.13 9.16
N TYR A 101 11.39 0.13 8.83
CA TYR A 101 10.76 1.34 9.39
C TYR A 101 10.21 2.23 8.28
N THR A 102 9.16 2.97 8.58
CA THR A 102 8.61 4.00 7.69
C THR A 102 8.91 5.41 8.17
N TRP A 103 9.27 5.61 9.43
CA TRP A 103 9.55 6.93 9.99
C TRP A 103 10.79 6.95 10.88
N THR A 104 11.51 8.08 10.88
CA THR A 104 12.56 8.35 11.87
C THR A 104 12.80 9.83 12.13
N ASN A 105 13.15 10.17 13.37
CA ASN A 105 13.69 11.48 13.74
C ASN A 105 15.21 11.45 14.02
N GLY A 106 15.90 10.36 13.65
CA GLY A 106 17.31 10.11 13.93
C GLY A 106 17.61 9.44 15.27
N HIS A 107 16.62 9.37 16.17
CA HIS A 107 16.75 8.70 17.48
C HIS A 107 15.73 7.58 17.68
N THR A 108 14.55 7.74 17.09
CA THR A 108 13.47 6.76 17.05
C THR A 108 13.29 6.29 15.61
N TYR A 109 13.05 5.00 15.43
CA TYR A 109 12.80 4.37 14.14
C TYR A 109 11.56 3.48 14.29
N SER A 110 10.50 3.81 13.57
CA SER A 110 9.22 3.11 13.69
C SER A 110 8.50 2.92 12.35
N SER A 111 7.64 1.91 12.30
CA SER A 111 6.72 1.64 11.18
C SER A 111 5.33 2.13 11.54
N ILE A 112 5.00 3.35 11.14
CA ILE A 112 3.74 4.03 11.44
C ILE A 112 2.88 4.32 10.21
N ASP A 113 3.50 4.46 9.05
CA ASP A 113 2.81 4.39 7.76
C ASP A 113 2.42 2.93 7.42
N LYS A 114 1.16 2.69 7.03
CA LYS A 114 0.65 1.34 6.73
C LYS A 114 -0.16 1.30 5.44
N ALA A 115 -0.25 0.11 4.85
CA ALA A 115 -1.14 -0.19 3.74
C ALA A 115 -2.08 -1.33 4.15
N LEU A 116 -3.38 -1.08 4.17
CA LEU A 116 -4.42 -2.01 4.60
C LEU A 116 -5.33 -2.38 3.45
N VAL A 117 -5.75 -3.64 3.40
CA VAL A 117 -6.75 -4.13 2.44
C VAL A 117 -7.80 -4.97 3.15
N ASN A 118 -9.05 -4.97 2.68
CA ASN A 118 -9.98 -6.01 3.11
C ASN A 118 -9.63 -7.36 2.50
N VAL A 119 -9.92 -8.40 3.27
CA VAL A 119 -9.56 -9.80 3.00
C VAL A 119 -10.18 -10.34 1.71
N MET A 120 -11.29 -9.75 1.22
CA MET A 120 -11.91 -10.17 -0.04
C MET A 120 -10.97 -9.99 -1.26
N GLN A 121 -9.94 -9.15 -1.17
CA GLN A 121 -9.01 -8.89 -2.28
C GLN A 121 -7.87 -9.86 -2.39
N LEU A 122 -7.46 -10.47 -1.27
CA LEU A 122 -6.39 -11.46 -1.29
C LEU A 122 -6.76 -12.66 -2.18
N GLN A 123 -8.05 -12.86 -2.47
CA GLN A 123 -8.52 -13.90 -3.38
C GLN A 123 -8.45 -13.51 -4.87
N SER A 124 -8.42 -12.21 -5.17
CA SER A 124 -8.50 -11.69 -6.55
C SER A 124 -7.13 -11.33 -7.14
N TRP A 125 -6.12 -11.09 -6.28
CA TRP A 125 -4.79 -10.66 -6.68
C TRP A 125 -3.76 -11.74 -6.34
N THR A 126 -2.89 -12.08 -7.29
CA THR A 126 -1.91 -13.17 -7.13
C THR A 126 -0.69 -12.76 -6.33
N HIS A 127 -0.31 -11.49 -6.43
CA HIS A 127 0.77 -10.93 -5.65
C HIS A 127 0.37 -9.55 -5.15
N LEU A 128 0.58 -9.33 -3.86
CA LEU A 128 0.24 -8.07 -3.22
C LEU A 128 1.22 -7.81 -2.08
N GLU A 129 2.01 -6.75 -2.23
CA GLU A 129 3.00 -6.35 -1.24
C GLU A 129 3.15 -4.83 -1.18
N CYS A 130 3.68 -4.34 -0.07
CA CYS A 130 4.00 -2.95 0.14
C CYS A 130 5.51 -2.82 0.38
N ASN A 131 6.21 -2.17 -0.55
CA ASN A 131 7.64 -1.94 -0.46
C ASN A 131 7.91 -0.57 0.20
N ILE A 132 8.74 -0.57 1.24
CA ILE A 132 9.19 0.67 1.89
C ILE A 132 10.44 1.19 1.18
N LEU A 133 10.29 2.33 0.51
CA LEU A 133 11.32 2.95 -0.33
C LEU A 133 12.29 3.86 0.45
N ASP A 134 13.33 4.35 -0.23
CA ASP A 134 14.24 5.39 0.27
C ASP A 134 13.52 6.68 0.71
N PRO A 135 13.66 7.10 1.99
CA PRO A 135 13.07 8.35 2.47
C PRO A 135 13.77 9.58 1.85
N ARG A 136 14.98 9.41 1.30
CA ARG A 136 15.83 10.47 0.78
C ARG A 136 16.06 11.56 1.82
N PHE A 137 15.33 12.66 1.69
CA PHE A 137 15.43 13.85 2.54
C PHE A 137 14.20 14.01 3.47
N SER A 138 13.25 13.08 3.42
CA SER A 138 12.10 13.02 4.32
C SER A 138 12.44 12.26 5.60
N ASN A 139 11.72 12.55 6.69
CA ASN A 139 11.67 11.70 7.87
C ASN A 139 10.73 10.49 7.69
N HIS A 140 9.85 10.52 6.67
CA HIS A 140 9.02 9.39 6.25
C HIS A 140 9.59 8.71 4.99
N SER A 141 9.50 7.39 4.95
CA SER A 141 9.78 6.54 3.80
C SER A 141 8.51 6.33 2.99
N HIS A 142 8.60 6.44 1.67
CA HIS A 142 7.43 6.24 0.81
C HIS A 142 7.00 4.77 0.79
N LEU A 143 5.70 4.53 0.89
CA LEU A 143 5.09 3.23 0.65
C LEU A 143 4.81 3.04 -0.85
N CYS A 144 5.26 1.92 -1.41
CA CYS A 144 5.00 1.54 -2.79
C CYS A 144 4.27 0.20 -2.83
N VAL A 145 2.97 0.24 -3.12
CA VAL A 145 2.16 -0.98 -3.26
C VAL A 145 2.32 -1.56 -4.65
N THR A 146 2.74 -2.82 -4.70
CA THR A 146 2.82 -3.61 -5.93
C THR A 146 1.66 -4.60 -5.95
N ILE A 147 0.89 -4.56 -7.03
CA ILE A 147 -0.28 -5.41 -7.25
C ILE A 147 -0.06 -6.16 -8.55
N GLU A 148 -0.02 -7.49 -8.49
CA GLU A 148 -0.10 -8.33 -9.68
C GLU A 148 -1.45 -9.01 -9.75
N VAL A 149 -2.06 -8.91 -10.93
CA VAL A 149 -3.31 -9.56 -11.26
C VAL A 149 -3.04 -10.64 -12.29
N MET A 150 -3.80 -11.74 -12.22
CA MET A 150 -3.82 -12.74 -13.28
C MET A 150 -4.30 -12.07 -14.57
N GLU A 151 -3.36 -11.74 -15.46
CA GLU A 151 -3.71 -11.36 -16.82
C GLU A 151 -4.27 -12.61 -17.53
N ASN A 152 -5.49 -12.51 -18.06
CA ASN A 152 -5.84 -13.32 -19.21
C ASN A 152 -4.83 -12.94 -20.30
N ALA A 153 -3.83 -13.78 -20.54
CA ALA A 153 -2.70 -13.50 -21.41
C ALA A 153 -3.17 -13.02 -22.79
N ARG A 154 -3.29 -11.70 -22.96
CA ARG A 154 -3.49 -11.10 -24.27
C ARG A 154 -2.14 -11.13 -24.97
N PRO A 155 -2.05 -11.45 -26.27
CA PRO A 155 -0.80 -11.38 -26.99
C PRO A 155 -0.19 -9.98 -26.82
N LYS A 156 0.96 -9.89 -26.14
CA LYS A 156 1.68 -8.62 -26.03
C LYS A 156 2.11 -8.24 -27.45
N PRO A 157 1.75 -7.05 -27.96
CA PRO A 157 2.19 -6.64 -29.29
C PRO A 157 3.71 -6.58 -29.30
N PHE A 158 4.32 -7.28 -30.26
CA PHE A 158 5.76 -7.21 -30.49
C PHE A 158 6.14 -5.77 -30.81
N ARG A 159 6.99 -5.17 -29.98
CA ARG A 159 7.50 -3.82 -30.21
C ARG A 159 8.88 -3.92 -30.86
N PHE A 160 8.91 -3.80 -32.18
CA PHE A 160 10.17 -3.65 -32.91
C PHE A 160 10.78 -2.27 -32.62
N PHE A 161 11.97 -2.25 -32.05
CA PHE A 161 12.72 -1.01 -31.90
C PHE A 161 13.30 -0.61 -33.26
N LYS A 162 12.71 0.41 -33.89
CA LYS A 162 13.10 0.86 -35.25
C LYS A 162 14.61 1.14 -35.41
N TYR A 163 15.29 1.58 -34.36
CA TYR A 163 16.74 1.84 -34.42
C TYR A 163 17.56 0.55 -34.65
N LEU A 164 17.04 -0.62 -34.30
CA LEU A 164 17.70 -1.90 -34.55
C LEU A 164 17.81 -2.18 -36.06
N ALA A 165 16.85 -1.72 -36.88
CA ALA A 165 16.94 -1.82 -38.33
C ALA A 165 18.12 -1.00 -38.90
N ASN A 166 18.55 0.03 -38.20
CA ASN A 166 19.68 0.87 -38.60
C ASN A 166 21.03 0.34 -38.10
N HIS A 167 21.05 -0.76 -37.34
CA HIS A 167 22.30 -1.34 -36.88
C HIS A 167 23.06 -1.96 -38.07
N PRO A 168 24.36 -1.69 -38.26
CA PRO A 168 25.11 -2.16 -39.44
C PRO A 168 25.09 -3.67 -39.65
N LYS A 169 24.90 -4.45 -38.58
CA LYS A 169 24.82 -5.92 -38.64
C LYS A 169 23.40 -6.47 -38.69
N PHE A 170 22.38 -5.61 -38.76
CA PHE A 170 20.97 -6.04 -38.67
C PHE A 170 20.63 -7.10 -39.73
N MET A 171 20.90 -6.80 -41.01
CA MET A 171 20.63 -7.73 -42.12
C MET A 171 21.40 -9.05 -41.97
N GLN A 172 22.68 -8.98 -41.62
CA GLN A 172 23.50 -10.18 -41.39
C GLN A 172 22.93 -11.05 -40.26
N THR A 173 22.45 -10.45 -39.17
CA THR A 173 21.86 -11.20 -38.05
C THR A 173 20.51 -11.81 -38.44
N VAL A 174 19.69 -11.12 -39.24
CA VAL A 174 18.39 -11.62 -39.70
C VAL A 174 18.54 -12.76 -40.71
N GLU A 175 19.53 -12.70 -41.59
CA GLU A 175 19.79 -13.75 -42.60
C GLU A 175 20.38 -15.04 -42.00
N ASN A 176 21.00 -14.96 -40.82
CA ASN A 176 21.63 -16.09 -40.13
C ASN A 176 20.82 -16.66 -38.96
N ASN A 177 19.57 -16.21 -38.78
CA ASN A 177 18.59 -16.82 -37.86
C ASN A 177 17.53 -17.57 -38.66
#